data_AF-A0A947NQF1-F1
#
_entry.id   AF-A0A947NQF1-F1
#
_cell.length_a   1.000
_cell.length_b   1.000
_cell.length_c   1.000
_cell.angle_alpha   90.00
_cell.angle_beta   90.00
_cell.angle_gamma   90.00
#
_symmetry.space_group_name_H-M   'P 1'
#
loop_
_entity.id
_entity.type
_entity.pdbx_description
1 polymer ?
#
loop_
_entity_poly.entity_id
_entity_poly.type
_entity_poly.pdbx_seq_one_letter_code
_entity_poly.pdbx_strand_id
1 'polypeptide(L)'
;MENNYLKNQKVIYKLLVHLKALFCKNLALEYHKITPQHAGGTYATPYSQFIRQIRITQTVIAIVLFVGGVIFSFPKLHQTIAATSVNFSGVAYTDEGTSPLDGTAVNKTVYLSVNGVYTGTDEITDNTGAWAINSVSVDSGDIITVYLDNETEEATTVFVSNETTQSNINLYQNFVIVRADTGSISNANLDTGDDTDDDIKYSVDISDNVTFDSGFHLHIWAGDTYAPAGTVATQGGGDIHITSSATFNTGGNAVTVNGSWDNDGAYVHGNGLVTFNASSGTHTIDADSPSDDDFYNVVINDGGGTAHWDLTSQPMQIDGNLTITDGEIDLNNYDTYVEGDLSKTGGALVLDQVSSQ
;
A
#
# COMPACT_ATOMS: atom_id res chain seq x y z
N MET A 1 13.78 22.80 -14.54
CA MET A 1 14.53 21.93 -15.48
C MET A 1 15.51 20.98 -14.77
N GLU A 2 16.06 21.32 -13.61
CA GLU A 2 16.94 20.41 -12.82
C GLU A 2 16.22 19.21 -12.18
N ASN A 3 14.91 19.31 -11.93
CA ASN A 3 14.14 18.28 -11.22
C ASN A 3 13.84 17.02 -12.07
N ASN A 4 13.67 17.17 -13.39
CA ASN A 4 13.42 16.04 -14.30
C ASN A 4 14.68 15.19 -14.53
N TYR A 5 15.87 15.76 -14.34
CA TYR A 5 17.13 15.04 -14.51
C TYR A 5 17.38 14.06 -13.37
N LEU A 6 17.12 14.46 -12.12
CA LEU A 6 17.20 13.54 -10.97
C LEU A 6 16.09 12.49 -10.98
N LYS A 7 14.86 12.84 -11.39
CA LYS A 7 13.75 11.88 -11.57
C LYS A 7 14.10 10.77 -12.58
N ASN A 8 14.62 11.15 -13.75
CA ASN A 8 15.06 10.18 -14.77
C ASN A 8 16.24 9.32 -14.29
N GLN A 9 17.14 9.86 -13.46
CA GLN A 9 18.23 9.05 -12.88
C GLN A 9 17.74 8.01 -11.87
N LYS A 10 16.70 8.31 -11.06
CA LYS A 10 16.10 7.34 -10.14
C LYS A 10 15.45 6.17 -10.89
N VAL A 11 14.68 6.45 -11.95
CA VAL A 11 14.05 5.43 -12.80
C VAL A 11 15.11 4.55 -13.49
N ILE A 12 16.15 5.16 -14.07
CA ILE A 12 17.25 4.44 -14.72
C ILE A 12 18.06 3.62 -13.70
N TYR A 13 18.26 4.13 -12.48
CA TYR A 13 18.97 3.41 -11.42
C TYR A 13 18.15 2.20 -10.93
N LYS A 14 16.84 2.34 -10.71
CA LYS A 14 15.93 1.25 -10.35
C LYS A 14 15.91 0.15 -11.43
N LEU A 15 15.89 0.53 -12.71
CA LEU A 15 15.97 -0.40 -13.84
C LEU A 15 17.32 -1.16 -13.87
N LEU A 16 18.43 -0.46 -13.64
CA LEU A 16 19.78 -1.03 -13.63
C LEU A 16 20.03 -1.96 -12.43
N VAL A 17 19.41 -1.69 -11.27
CA VAL A 17 19.50 -2.54 -10.07
C VAL A 17 18.75 -3.87 -10.30
N HIS A 18 17.55 -3.83 -10.88
CA HIS A 18 16.78 -5.03 -11.24
C HIS A 18 17.53 -5.90 -12.26
N LEU A 19 18.06 -5.30 -13.32
CA LEU A 19 18.87 -6.02 -14.32
C LEU A 19 20.15 -6.63 -13.71
N LYS A 20 20.79 -5.95 -12.75
CA LYS A 20 21.97 -6.51 -12.03
C LYS A 20 21.60 -7.68 -11.13
N ALA A 21 20.49 -7.60 -10.40
CA ALA A 21 20.04 -8.67 -9.51
C ALA A 21 19.72 -9.94 -10.30
N LEU A 22 19.01 -9.82 -11.42
CA LEU A 22 18.73 -10.94 -12.34
C LEU A 22 20.02 -11.55 -12.92
N PHE A 23 21.01 -10.72 -13.26
CA PHE A 23 22.27 -11.18 -13.84
C PHE A 23 23.15 -11.91 -12.82
N CYS A 24 23.24 -11.39 -11.58
CA CYS A 24 24.05 -11.99 -10.51
C CYS A 24 23.49 -13.32 -10.01
N LYS A 25 22.16 -13.47 -9.89
CA LYS A 25 21.51 -14.71 -9.45
C LYS A 25 21.77 -15.86 -10.41
N ASN A 26 21.77 -15.58 -11.72
CA ASN A 26 21.99 -16.57 -12.77
C ASN A 26 23.48 -16.94 -12.96
N LEU A 27 24.40 -15.99 -12.79
CA LEU A 27 25.85 -16.30 -12.82
C LEU A 27 26.26 -17.24 -11.67
N ALA A 28 25.68 -17.05 -10.48
CA ALA A 28 25.97 -17.88 -9.31
C ALA A 28 25.46 -19.33 -9.48
N LEU A 29 24.32 -19.52 -10.16
CA LEU A 29 23.71 -20.82 -10.45
C LEU A 29 24.48 -21.63 -11.51
N GLU A 30 25.06 -20.97 -12.52
CA GLU A 30 25.95 -21.67 -13.47
C GLU A 30 27.32 -22.00 -12.87
N TYR A 31 27.89 -21.12 -12.04
CA TYR A 31 29.20 -21.38 -11.42
C TYR A 31 29.20 -22.62 -10.51
N HIS A 32 28.06 -22.91 -9.87
CA HIS A 32 27.89 -24.11 -9.02
C HIS A 32 27.77 -25.41 -9.83
N LYS A 33 27.34 -25.34 -11.10
CA LYS A 33 27.26 -26.52 -12.00
C LYS A 33 28.62 -26.92 -12.59
N ILE A 34 29.59 -26.00 -12.60
CA ILE A 34 30.93 -26.21 -13.19
C ILE A 34 31.96 -26.67 -12.12
N THR A 35 31.61 -26.64 -10.83
CA THR A 35 32.49 -27.02 -9.70
C THR A 35 32.15 -28.41 -9.12
N PRO A 36 32.24 -29.48 -9.94
CA PRO A 36 32.98 -30.65 -9.43
C PRO A 36 34.17 -31.09 -10.30
N GLN A 37 34.54 -30.38 -11.37
CA GLN A 37 35.47 -30.93 -12.37
C GLN A 37 36.89 -30.36 -12.43
N HIS A 38 37.36 -29.57 -11.46
CA HIS A 38 38.75 -29.11 -11.47
C HIS A 38 39.42 -29.20 -10.10
N ALA A 39 39.65 -30.43 -9.63
CA ALA A 39 40.76 -30.70 -8.72
C ALA A 39 42.06 -30.69 -9.54
N GLY A 40 42.77 -29.56 -9.52
CA GLY A 40 44.15 -29.45 -10.02
C GLY A 40 44.35 -28.34 -11.04
N GLY A 41 44.82 -27.17 -10.58
CA GLY A 41 45.30 -26.12 -11.47
C GLY A 41 45.34 -24.74 -10.82
N THR A 42 46.47 -24.37 -10.24
CA THR A 42 46.80 -23.02 -9.78
C THR A 42 46.92 -22.05 -10.95
N TYR A 43 45.97 -21.11 -11.08
CA TYR A 43 46.21 -19.82 -11.74
C TYR A 43 45.61 -18.70 -10.89
N ALA A 44 46.49 -18.01 -10.17
CA ALA A 44 46.18 -16.78 -9.48
C ALA A 44 46.45 -15.60 -10.43
N THR A 45 45.41 -14.85 -10.81
CA THR A 45 45.51 -13.44 -11.22
C THR A 45 44.19 -12.71 -10.94
N PRO A 46 44.20 -11.40 -10.62
CA PRO A 46 43.20 -10.77 -9.76
C PRO A 46 41.96 -10.21 -10.48
N TYR A 47 40.86 -10.18 -9.73
CA TYR A 47 39.46 -9.90 -10.08
C TYR A 47 39.10 -8.44 -10.46
N SER A 48 40.04 -7.57 -10.84
CA SER A 48 39.75 -6.17 -11.13
C SER A 48 40.14 -5.79 -12.55
N GLN A 49 39.30 -4.95 -13.19
CA GLN A 49 39.37 -4.50 -14.59
C GLN A 49 38.70 -5.46 -15.59
N PHE A 50 37.38 -5.40 -15.80
CA PHE A 50 36.77 -5.60 -17.14
C PHE A 50 35.23 -5.43 -17.13
N ILE A 51 34.71 -4.20 -17.07
CA ILE A 51 33.38 -3.88 -17.64
C ILE A 51 33.46 -2.48 -18.25
N ARG A 52 33.57 -2.39 -19.59
CA ARG A 52 33.38 -1.15 -20.36
C ARG A 52 32.21 -1.36 -21.32
N GLN A 53 31.16 -0.56 -21.12
CA GLN A 53 29.97 -0.35 -21.98
C GLN A 53 29.06 -1.57 -22.25
N ILE A 54 27.89 -1.56 -21.61
CA ILE A 54 26.70 -2.28 -22.07
C ILE A 54 25.82 -1.25 -22.79
N ARG A 55 25.57 -1.42 -24.10
CA ARG A 55 24.49 -0.71 -24.82
C ARG A 55 23.34 -1.70 -25.00
N ILE A 56 22.16 -1.35 -24.46
CA ILE A 56 20.94 -2.14 -24.60
C ILE A 56 20.21 -1.65 -25.85
N THR A 57 20.23 -2.46 -26.91
CA THR A 57 19.28 -2.36 -28.03
C THR A 57 18.69 -3.75 -28.19
N GLN A 58 17.37 -3.86 -28.11
CA GLN A 58 16.66 -5.12 -28.14
C GLN A 58 17.14 -6.03 -29.28
N THR A 59 17.59 -7.24 -28.91
CA THR A 59 17.20 -8.56 -29.48
C THR A 59 18.31 -9.61 -29.34
N VAL A 60 19.60 -9.29 -29.09
CA VAL A 60 20.60 -10.35 -28.87
C VAL A 60 21.69 -9.94 -27.89
N ILE A 61 21.78 -10.60 -26.73
CA ILE A 61 22.98 -10.58 -25.89
C ILE A 61 23.97 -11.60 -26.48
N ALA A 62 25.00 -11.12 -27.17
CA ALA A 62 26.19 -11.92 -27.45
C ALA A 62 27.30 -11.45 -26.50
N ILE A 63 27.58 -12.23 -25.45
CA ILE A 63 28.76 -11.99 -24.60
C ILE A 63 29.97 -12.58 -25.34
N VAL A 64 30.86 -11.71 -25.83
CA VAL A 64 32.18 -12.12 -26.36
C VAL A 64 33.19 -11.99 -25.23
N LEU A 65 33.58 -13.12 -24.61
CA LEU A 65 34.69 -13.18 -23.66
C LEU A 65 35.99 -13.47 -24.43
N PHE A 66 36.97 -12.56 -24.34
CA PHE A 66 38.32 -12.80 -24.85
C PHE A 66 39.20 -13.38 -23.75
N VAL A 67 39.62 -14.63 -23.91
CA VAL A 67 40.69 -15.24 -23.11
C VAL A 67 41.74 -15.82 -24.05
N GLY A 68 42.98 -15.31 -24.00
CA GLY A 68 44.14 -15.93 -24.65
C GLY A 68 44.09 -16.10 -26.18
N GLY A 69 43.27 -15.32 -26.91
CA GLY A 69 43.19 -15.40 -28.37
C GLY A 69 42.33 -16.55 -28.92
N VAL A 70 41.54 -17.22 -28.08
CA VAL A 70 40.58 -18.25 -28.51
C VAL A 70 39.17 -17.65 -28.54
N ILE A 71 38.48 -17.79 -29.68
CA ILE A 71 37.08 -17.40 -29.82
C ILE A 71 36.22 -18.56 -29.30
N PHE A 72 35.59 -18.37 -28.14
CA PHE A 72 34.48 -19.23 -27.72
C PHE A 72 33.20 -18.71 -28.38
N SER A 73 32.71 -19.42 -29.40
CA SER A 73 31.36 -19.22 -29.90
C SER A 73 30.41 -20.04 -29.03
N PHE A 74 29.50 -19.40 -28.31
CA PHE A 74 28.40 -20.07 -27.63
C PHE A 74 27.24 -20.17 -28.62
N PRO A 75 27.00 -21.31 -29.28
CA PRO A 75 25.86 -21.45 -30.16
C PRO A 75 24.60 -21.42 -29.29
N LYS A 76 23.90 -20.27 -29.32
CA LYS A 76 22.55 -20.09 -28.80
C LYS A 76 22.44 -20.31 -27.29
N LEU A 77 22.84 -19.32 -26.51
CA LEU A 77 22.16 -19.06 -25.24
C LEU A 77 20.76 -18.46 -25.57
N HIS A 78 19.89 -19.25 -26.19
CA HIS A 78 18.46 -18.94 -26.24
C HIS A 78 17.87 -19.43 -24.93
N GLN A 79 18.14 -18.70 -23.86
CA GLN A 79 17.25 -18.79 -22.70
C GLN A 79 16.11 -17.81 -22.99
N THR A 80 15.00 -18.33 -23.49
CA THR A 80 13.73 -17.63 -23.34
C THR A 80 13.48 -17.57 -21.84
N ILE A 81 13.78 -16.43 -21.23
CA ILE A 81 13.24 -16.12 -19.90
C ILE A 81 11.77 -15.88 -20.17
N ALA A 82 10.94 -16.90 -19.95
CA ALA A 82 9.51 -16.67 -19.85
C ALA A 82 9.35 -15.81 -18.58
N ALA A 83 9.12 -14.52 -18.74
CA ALA A 83 8.51 -13.74 -17.68
C ALA A 83 7.12 -14.35 -17.47
N THR A 84 6.84 -14.76 -16.24
CA THR A 84 5.52 -15.17 -15.82
C THR A 84 4.60 -13.96 -16.01
N SER A 85 3.56 -14.17 -16.82
CA SER A 85 2.54 -13.14 -17.06
C SER A 85 1.26 -13.57 -16.39
N VAL A 86 0.66 -12.67 -15.63
CA VAL A 86 -0.61 -12.90 -14.92
C VAL A 86 -1.70 -12.04 -15.54
N ASN A 87 -2.95 -12.32 -15.17
CA ASN A 87 -4.07 -11.45 -15.48
C ASN A 87 -4.58 -10.84 -14.18
N PHE A 88 -4.94 -9.57 -14.25
CA PHE A 88 -5.52 -8.85 -13.13
C PHE A 88 -6.89 -8.34 -13.55
N SER A 89 -7.90 -8.61 -12.72
CA SER A 89 -9.27 -8.17 -12.95
C SER A 89 -9.99 -7.92 -11.64
N GLY A 90 -11.10 -7.20 -11.73
CA GLY A 90 -12.01 -6.98 -10.62
C GLY A 90 -13.22 -6.18 -11.07
N VAL A 91 -13.87 -5.54 -10.10
CA VAL A 91 -15.04 -4.70 -10.33
C VAL A 91 -14.82 -3.34 -9.65
N ALA A 92 -15.12 -2.26 -10.37
CA ALA A 92 -15.22 -0.92 -9.81
C ALA A 92 -16.65 -0.67 -9.31
N TYR A 93 -16.77 -0.04 -8.14
CA TYR A 93 -18.04 0.21 -7.46
C TYR A 93 -18.16 1.68 -7.05
N THR A 94 -19.40 2.18 -7.01
CA THR A 94 -19.73 3.51 -6.45
C THR A 94 -19.83 3.50 -4.91
N ASP A 95 -19.73 2.31 -4.31
CA ASP A 95 -19.76 2.07 -2.88
C ASP A 95 -18.77 0.95 -2.53
N GLU A 96 -18.81 0.47 -1.29
CA GLU A 96 -17.98 -0.62 -0.83
C GLU A 96 -18.49 -1.99 -1.32
N GLY A 97 -18.31 -2.26 -2.61
CA GLY A 97 -18.45 -3.60 -3.20
C GLY A 97 -19.87 -4.06 -3.52
N THR A 98 -20.87 -3.19 -3.49
CA THR A 98 -22.28 -3.55 -3.72
C THR A 98 -22.82 -3.06 -5.05
N SER A 99 -22.66 -1.78 -5.38
CA SER A 99 -23.20 -1.12 -6.57
C SER A 99 -22.12 -0.92 -7.62
N PRO A 100 -22.08 -1.73 -8.70
CA PRO A 100 -21.06 -1.60 -9.72
C PRO A 100 -21.14 -0.24 -10.42
N LEU A 101 -19.97 0.29 -10.79
CA LEU A 101 -19.85 1.52 -11.54
C LEU A 101 -20.37 1.34 -12.98
N ASP A 102 -21.24 2.25 -13.42
CA ASP A 102 -21.87 2.19 -14.75
C ASP A 102 -21.07 2.98 -15.79
N GLY A 103 -20.42 2.26 -16.71
CA GLY A 103 -19.67 2.82 -17.84
C GLY A 103 -20.46 2.97 -19.14
N THR A 104 -21.78 2.70 -19.14
CA THR A 104 -22.57 2.68 -20.39
C THR A 104 -22.74 4.06 -21.03
N ALA A 105 -22.79 5.13 -20.23
CA ALA A 105 -23.00 6.50 -20.71
C ALA A 105 -21.68 7.17 -21.10
N VAL A 106 -20.65 6.97 -20.29
CA VAL A 106 -19.28 7.41 -20.49
C VAL A 106 -18.41 6.28 -19.98
N ASN A 107 -17.53 5.77 -20.84
CA ASN A 107 -16.59 4.72 -20.45
C ASN A 107 -15.77 5.16 -19.24
N LYS A 108 -15.35 4.20 -18.42
CA LYS A 108 -14.49 4.46 -17.27
C LYS A 108 -13.13 3.79 -17.47
N THR A 109 -12.09 4.59 -17.47
CA THR A 109 -10.72 4.12 -17.67
C THR A 109 -10.19 3.54 -16.36
N VAL A 110 -9.79 2.27 -16.40
CA VAL A 110 -9.01 1.64 -15.32
C VAL A 110 -7.56 1.58 -15.75
N TYR A 111 -6.67 2.15 -14.95
CA TYR A 111 -5.23 2.17 -15.21
C TYR A 111 -4.49 1.26 -14.23
N LEU A 112 -3.43 0.59 -14.71
CA LEU A 112 -2.57 -0.27 -13.90
C LEU A 112 -1.09 0.06 -14.10
N SER A 113 -0.41 0.27 -12.97
CA SER A 113 1.04 0.40 -12.89
C SER A 113 1.67 -0.76 -12.10
N VAL A 114 2.92 -1.09 -12.44
CA VAL A 114 3.77 -2.03 -11.70
C VAL A 114 5.00 -1.26 -11.23
N ASN A 115 5.20 -1.17 -9.92
CA ASN A 115 6.26 -0.41 -9.27
C ASN A 115 6.32 1.05 -9.76
N GLY A 116 5.15 1.69 -9.89
CA GLY A 116 5.03 3.07 -10.36
C GLY A 116 5.34 3.25 -11.85
N VAL A 117 5.24 2.18 -12.65
CA VAL A 117 5.46 2.21 -14.10
C VAL A 117 4.22 1.71 -14.83
N TYR A 118 3.71 2.53 -15.76
CA TYR A 118 2.61 2.17 -16.65
C TYR A 118 2.76 0.75 -17.22
N THR A 119 1.70 -0.04 -17.09
CA THR A 119 1.67 -1.40 -17.63
C THR A 119 0.48 -1.65 -18.55
N GLY A 120 -0.69 -1.07 -18.27
CA GLY A 120 -1.83 -1.18 -19.15
C GLY A 120 -3.06 -0.43 -18.65
N THR A 121 -4.10 -0.41 -19.48
CA THR A 121 -5.42 0.11 -19.15
C THR A 121 -6.50 -0.86 -19.63
N ASP A 122 -7.70 -0.73 -19.07
CA ASP A 122 -8.95 -1.28 -19.59
C ASP A 122 -10.07 -0.24 -19.48
N GLU A 123 -11.19 -0.48 -20.17
CA GLU A 123 -12.33 0.42 -20.22
C GLU A 123 -13.58 -0.30 -19.74
N ILE A 124 -14.20 0.19 -18.67
CA ILE A 124 -15.54 -0.25 -18.26
C ILE A 124 -16.54 0.40 -19.22
N THR A 125 -17.24 -0.42 -20.01
CA THR A 125 -18.17 0.04 -21.06
C THR A 125 -19.62 -0.38 -20.83
N ASP A 126 -19.87 -1.10 -19.75
CA ASP A 126 -21.18 -1.58 -19.36
C ASP A 126 -21.49 -1.27 -17.88
N ASN A 127 -22.61 -1.78 -17.39
CA ASN A 127 -23.09 -1.52 -16.03
C ASN A 127 -22.62 -2.59 -15.02
N THR A 128 -21.62 -3.40 -15.37
CA THR A 128 -21.11 -4.46 -14.49
C THR A 128 -19.92 -4.00 -13.66
N GLY A 129 -19.34 -2.84 -13.95
CA GLY A 129 -18.11 -2.34 -13.32
C GLY A 129 -16.87 -3.18 -13.62
N ALA A 130 -16.97 -4.23 -14.43
CA ALA A 130 -15.92 -5.22 -14.62
C ALA A 130 -14.79 -4.67 -15.50
N TRP A 131 -13.55 -4.99 -15.12
CA TRP A 131 -12.35 -4.65 -15.87
C TRP A 131 -11.33 -5.80 -15.81
N ALA A 132 -10.48 -5.92 -16.84
CA ALA A 132 -9.42 -6.92 -16.90
C ALA A 132 -8.21 -6.47 -17.74
N ILE A 133 -7.04 -6.47 -17.12
CA ILE A 133 -5.75 -6.22 -17.77
C ILE A 133 -4.95 -7.52 -17.81
N ASN A 134 -4.61 -7.97 -19.01
CA ASN A 134 -4.04 -9.29 -19.26
C ASN A 134 -2.54 -9.23 -19.58
N SER A 135 -1.85 -10.35 -19.38
CA SER A 135 -0.42 -10.51 -19.71
C SER A 135 0.51 -9.53 -18.96
N VAL A 136 0.19 -9.23 -17.71
CA VAL A 136 0.98 -8.35 -16.83
C VAL A 136 2.21 -9.11 -16.35
N SER A 137 3.40 -8.58 -16.63
CA SER A 137 4.66 -9.16 -16.15
C SER A 137 4.92 -8.68 -14.72
N VAL A 138 4.96 -9.61 -13.77
CA VAL A 138 5.19 -9.32 -12.35
C VAL A 138 6.07 -10.40 -11.73
N ASP A 139 6.86 -10.02 -10.74
CA ASP A 139 7.50 -10.93 -9.79
C ASP A 139 6.77 -10.84 -8.42
N SER A 140 6.91 -11.87 -7.59
CA SER A 140 6.43 -11.77 -6.21
C SER A 140 7.15 -10.65 -5.45
N GLY A 141 6.38 -9.77 -4.80
CA GLY A 141 6.87 -8.58 -4.10
C GLY A 141 6.78 -7.30 -4.92
N ASP A 142 6.48 -7.38 -6.22
CA ASP A 142 6.17 -6.19 -7.02
C ASP A 142 4.91 -5.50 -6.52
N ILE A 143 4.90 -4.17 -6.58
CA ILE A 143 3.76 -3.36 -6.16
C ILE A 143 2.89 -3.06 -7.37
N ILE A 144 1.62 -3.40 -7.26
CA ILE A 144 0.63 -3.14 -8.29
C ILE A 144 -0.27 -2.02 -7.78
N THR A 145 -0.44 -0.97 -8.58
CA THR A 145 -1.39 0.10 -8.31
C THR A 145 -2.41 0.12 -9.42
N VAL A 146 -3.69 0.08 -9.05
CA VAL A 146 -4.82 0.17 -9.96
C VAL A 146 -5.67 1.36 -9.55
N TYR A 147 -6.08 2.20 -10.49
CA TYR A 147 -6.92 3.37 -10.20
C TYR A 147 -7.85 3.73 -11.38
N LEU A 148 -8.85 4.57 -11.11
CA LEU A 148 -9.70 5.18 -12.14
C LEU A 148 -8.98 6.42 -12.69
N ASP A 149 -8.68 6.46 -13.99
CA ASP A 149 -7.81 7.46 -14.61
C ASP A 149 -8.61 8.53 -15.38
N ASN A 150 -8.42 9.79 -15.02
CA ASN A 150 -9.09 10.97 -15.57
C ASN A 150 -10.62 10.86 -15.55
N GLU A 151 -11.17 10.24 -14.52
CA GLU A 151 -12.60 10.02 -14.33
C GLU A 151 -13.23 11.00 -13.32
N THR A 152 -14.56 11.05 -13.29
CA THR A 152 -15.26 11.81 -12.24
C THR A 152 -15.28 11.08 -10.92
N GLU A 153 -15.45 9.76 -10.98
CA GLU A 153 -15.32 8.84 -9.87
C GLU A 153 -13.85 8.46 -9.71
N GLU A 154 -13.40 8.39 -8.47
CA GLU A 154 -11.99 8.27 -8.13
C GLU A 154 -11.82 7.11 -7.15
N ALA A 155 -10.86 6.23 -7.39
CA ALA A 155 -10.61 5.06 -6.56
C ALA A 155 -9.18 4.57 -6.78
N THR A 156 -8.53 4.06 -5.73
CA THR A 156 -7.18 3.50 -5.81
C THR A 156 -7.10 2.19 -5.05
N THR A 157 -6.44 1.18 -5.64
CA THR A 157 -6.10 -0.08 -4.97
C THR A 157 -4.61 -0.36 -5.16
N VAL A 158 -3.88 -0.54 -4.05
CA VAL A 158 -2.44 -0.84 -4.05
C VAL A 158 -2.19 -2.19 -3.40
N PHE A 159 -1.37 -3.03 -4.03
CA PHE A 159 -1.06 -4.34 -3.48
C PHE A 159 0.32 -4.89 -3.75
N VAL A 160 0.78 -5.74 -2.83
CA VAL A 160 1.99 -6.56 -3.01
C VAL A 160 1.60 -7.84 -3.76
N SER A 161 2.14 -8.03 -4.97
CA SER A 161 1.87 -9.18 -5.81
C SER A 161 2.50 -10.47 -5.28
N ASN A 162 1.80 -11.59 -5.40
CA ASN A 162 2.32 -12.93 -5.14
C ASN A 162 2.68 -13.70 -6.44
N GLU A 163 2.77 -13.01 -7.58
CA GLU A 163 3.06 -13.60 -8.90
C GLU A 163 1.94 -14.51 -9.44
N THR A 164 0.70 -14.35 -8.97
CA THR A 164 -0.45 -15.12 -9.46
C THR A 164 -1.55 -14.23 -10.03
N THR A 165 -2.37 -14.82 -10.91
CA THR A 165 -3.57 -14.16 -11.45
C THR A 165 -4.56 -13.88 -10.33
N GLN A 166 -5.07 -12.65 -10.27
CA GLN A 166 -6.08 -12.23 -9.32
C GLN A 166 -7.31 -11.71 -10.04
N SER A 167 -8.49 -12.06 -9.54
CA SER A 167 -9.78 -11.65 -10.10
C SER A 167 -10.67 -10.86 -9.14
N ASN A 168 -10.09 -10.42 -8.03
CA ASN A 168 -10.77 -9.71 -6.94
C ASN A 168 -10.09 -8.38 -6.62
N ILE A 169 -9.45 -7.73 -7.61
CA ILE A 169 -8.84 -6.42 -7.42
C ILE A 169 -9.95 -5.38 -7.61
N ASN A 170 -10.75 -5.17 -6.57
CA ASN A 170 -11.86 -4.24 -6.66
C ASN A 170 -11.38 -2.79 -6.47
N LEU A 171 -12.17 -1.85 -6.98
CA LEU A 171 -12.02 -0.41 -6.77
C LEU A 171 -13.30 0.10 -6.13
N TYR A 172 -13.19 0.83 -5.02
CA TYR A 172 -14.34 1.46 -4.35
C TYR A 172 -14.19 2.97 -4.45
N GLN A 173 -15.21 3.65 -4.97
CA GLN A 173 -15.18 5.10 -5.11
C GLN A 173 -14.92 5.78 -3.76
N ASN A 174 -13.98 6.74 -3.75
CA ASN A 174 -13.49 7.46 -2.58
C ASN A 174 -12.63 6.62 -1.62
N PHE A 175 -12.16 5.43 -2.02
CA PHE A 175 -11.27 4.62 -1.20
C PHE A 175 -9.86 4.53 -1.77
N VAL A 176 -8.90 4.47 -0.86
CA VAL A 176 -7.60 3.86 -1.12
C VAL A 176 -7.56 2.51 -0.40
N ILE A 177 -7.62 1.44 -1.19
CA ILE A 177 -7.53 0.07 -0.71
C ILE A 177 -6.05 -0.33 -0.62
N VAL A 178 -5.63 -0.82 0.55
CA VAL A 178 -4.33 -1.43 0.76
C VAL A 178 -4.49 -2.92 1.02
N ARG A 179 -3.72 -3.74 0.31
CA ARG A 179 -3.82 -5.20 0.38
C ARG A 179 -2.47 -5.86 0.10
N ALA A 180 -2.29 -7.12 0.44
CA ALA A 180 -1.02 -7.83 0.25
C ALA A 180 -1.26 -9.32 -0.01
N ASP A 181 -1.12 -9.76 -1.26
CA ASP A 181 -1.29 -11.17 -1.60
C ASP A 181 -0.10 -12.04 -1.13
N THR A 182 0.97 -11.39 -0.65
CA THR A 182 2.12 -11.99 0.03
C THR A 182 2.70 -11.01 1.05
N GLY A 183 3.05 -11.51 2.24
CA GLY A 183 3.65 -10.68 3.28
C GLY A 183 2.70 -9.61 3.84
N SER A 184 3.15 -8.37 3.86
CA SER A 184 2.41 -7.20 4.34
C SER A 184 2.66 -6.02 3.42
N ILE A 185 1.74 -5.06 3.40
CA ILE A 185 1.92 -3.78 2.71
C ILE A 185 2.39 -2.69 3.69
N SER A 186 3.19 -1.73 3.23
CA SER A 186 3.77 -0.64 4.01
C SER A 186 3.73 0.69 3.25
N ASN A 187 4.00 1.81 3.92
CA ASN A 187 4.06 3.12 3.26
C ASN A 187 5.16 3.18 2.18
N ALA A 188 6.28 2.49 2.39
CA ALA A 188 7.34 2.37 1.38
C ALA A 188 6.89 1.57 0.14
N ASN A 189 5.94 0.64 0.30
CA ASN A 189 5.31 -0.02 -0.83
C ASN A 189 4.38 0.95 -1.57
N LEU A 190 3.59 1.74 -0.85
CA LEU A 190 2.76 2.80 -1.45
C LEU A 190 3.63 3.81 -2.25
N ASP A 191 4.75 4.31 -1.69
CA ASP A 191 5.72 5.16 -2.43
C ASP A 191 6.31 4.46 -3.67
N THR A 192 6.46 3.13 -3.62
CA THR A 192 6.94 2.36 -4.77
C THR A 192 5.86 2.22 -5.85
N GLY A 193 4.59 2.10 -5.46
CA GLY A 193 3.44 1.97 -6.36
C GLY A 193 2.96 3.30 -6.95
N ASP A 194 3.30 4.42 -6.33
CA ASP A 194 2.97 5.77 -6.78
C ASP A 194 3.75 6.14 -8.07
N ASP A 195 3.02 6.38 -9.17
CA ASP A 195 3.57 6.85 -10.44
C ASP A 195 3.46 8.37 -10.64
N THR A 196 3.07 9.09 -9.60
CA THR A 196 2.89 10.55 -9.48
C THR A 196 1.69 11.12 -10.22
N ASP A 197 0.78 10.26 -10.68
CA ASP A 197 -0.52 10.65 -11.21
C ASP A 197 -1.43 11.21 -10.10
N ASP A 198 -2.25 12.23 -10.40
CA ASP A 198 -3.15 12.84 -9.43
C ASP A 198 -4.38 11.99 -9.12
N ASP A 199 -4.61 10.89 -9.84
CA ASP A 199 -5.65 9.91 -9.58
C ASP A 199 -5.24 8.82 -8.57
N ILE A 200 -3.99 8.85 -8.11
CA ILE A 200 -3.53 8.11 -6.94
C ILE A 200 -3.80 8.97 -5.69
N LYS A 201 -4.79 8.56 -4.88
CA LYS A 201 -5.39 9.42 -3.84
C LYS A 201 -4.71 9.35 -2.48
N TYR A 202 -3.39 9.27 -2.52
CA TYR A 202 -2.51 9.35 -1.35
C TYR A 202 -1.16 9.93 -1.74
N SER A 203 -0.42 10.38 -0.74
CA SER A 203 0.98 10.79 -0.89
C SER A 203 1.84 10.21 0.23
N VAL A 204 3.08 9.85 -0.10
CA VAL A 204 4.08 9.39 0.87
C VAL A 204 5.24 10.38 0.92
N ASP A 205 5.60 10.83 2.12
CA ASP A 205 6.73 11.75 2.30
C ASP A 205 8.08 11.02 2.36
N ILE A 206 9.17 11.80 2.40
CA ILE A 206 10.54 11.25 2.43
C ILE A 206 10.89 10.48 3.72
N SER A 207 10.03 10.53 4.73
CA SER A 207 10.15 9.82 6.01
C SER A 207 9.21 8.61 6.08
N ASP A 208 8.65 8.19 4.93
CA ASP A 208 7.68 7.12 4.80
C ASP A 208 6.37 7.38 5.58
N ASN A 209 5.97 8.65 5.75
CA ASN A 209 4.64 8.99 6.29
C ASN A 209 3.63 9.06 5.14
N VAL A 210 2.49 8.39 5.28
CA VAL A 210 1.40 8.45 4.29
C VAL A 210 0.31 9.43 4.73
N THR A 211 -0.19 10.17 3.77
CA THR A 211 -1.40 10.99 3.89
C THR A 211 -2.37 10.59 2.78
N PHE A 212 -3.56 10.14 3.15
CA PHE A 212 -4.67 9.93 2.21
C PHE A 212 -5.36 11.27 1.93
N ASP A 213 -5.76 11.45 0.68
CA ASP A 213 -6.33 12.72 0.22
C ASP A 213 -7.65 13.06 0.92
N SER A 214 -8.00 14.35 0.86
CA SER A 214 -9.23 14.85 1.48
C SER A 214 -10.47 14.12 0.98
N GLY A 215 -11.20 13.48 1.90
CA GLY A 215 -12.42 12.72 1.62
C GLY A 215 -12.18 11.28 1.18
N PHE A 216 -10.93 10.82 1.12
CA PHE A 216 -10.61 9.42 0.81
C PHE A 216 -10.45 8.58 2.07
N HIS A 217 -11.10 7.42 2.05
CA HIS A 217 -11.07 6.45 3.13
C HIS A 217 -9.90 5.48 2.93
N LEU A 218 -9.18 5.15 4.00
CA LEU A 218 -8.28 4.00 4.01
C LEU A 218 -9.12 2.74 4.21
N HIS A 219 -8.98 1.75 3.32
CA HIS A 219 -9.59 0.44 3.51
C HIS A 219 -8.51 -0.65 3.45
N ILE A 220 -8.38 -1.40 4.54
CA ILE A 220 -7.43 -2.51 4.65
C ILE A 220 -8.16 -3.80 4.31
N TRP A 221 -7.71 -4.45 3.25
CA TRP A 221 -8.42 -5.59 2.68
C TRP A 221 -8.48 -6.81 3.60
N ALA A 222 -9.57 -7.57 3.49
CA ALA A 222 -9.84 -8.70 4.37
C ALA A 222 -8.75 -9.78 4.27
N GLY A 223 -8.21 -10.16 5.42
CA GLY A 223 -7.16 -11.17 5.56
C GLY A 223 -5.73 -10.63 5.42
N ASP A 224 -5.56 -9.36 5.08
CA ASP A 224 -4.25 -8.77 4.80
C ASP A 224 -3.72 -7.95 5.97
N THR A 225 -2.39 -7.77 5.98
CA THR A 225 -1.71 -6.95 7.00
C THR A 225 -1.18 -5.66 6.39
N TYR A 226 -1.63 -4.53 6.93
CA TYR A 226 -1.01 -3.23 6.71
C TYR A 226 -0.07 -2.88 7.87
N ALA A 227 1.23 -2.79 7.56
CA ALA A 227 2.29 -2.42 8.48
C ALA A 227 3.00 -1.15 7.95
N PRO A 228 2.48 0.06 8.21
CA PRO A 228 2.89 1.29 7.53
C PRO A 228 4.37 1.64 7.70
N ALA A 229 4.96 1.32 8.86
CA ALA A 229 6.34 1.68 9.24
C ALA A 229 6.64 3.21 9.26
N GLY A 230 5.61 4.03 9.16
CA GLY A 230 5.61 5.48 9.37
C GLY A 230 4.22 5.93 9.80
N THR A 231 3.97 7.24 9.90
CA THR A 231 2.64 7.73 10.33
C THR A 231 1.59 7.54 9.23
N VAL A 232 0.34 7.45 9.66
CA VAL A 232 -0.84 7.35 8.77
C VAL A 232 -1.79 8.49 9.08
N ALA A 233 -2.25 9.22 8.06
CA ALA A 233 -3.22 10.29 8.22
C ALA A 233 -4.30 10.24 7.13
N THR A 234 -5.58 10.35 7.52
CA THR A 234 -6.68 10.67 6.60
C THR A 234 -7.02 12.16 6.68
N GLN A 235 -7.76 12.68 5.70
CA GLN A 235 -8.13 14.09 5.60
C GLN A 235 -9.59 14.27 5.17
N GLY A 236 -10.17 15.44 5.46
CA GLY A 236 -11.45 15.89 4.92
C GLY A 236 -12.65 14.96 5.17
N GLY A 237 -12.71 14.28 6.31
CA GLY A 237 -13.73 13.27 6.58
C GLY A 237 -13.38 11.86 6.14
N GLY A 238 -12.14 11.59 5.71
CA GLY A 238 -11.70 10.25 5.34
C GLY A 238 -11.65 9.29 6.54
N ASP A 239 -12.32 8.16 6.40
CA ASP A 239 -12.39 7.12 7.44
C ASP A 239 -11.17 6.19 7.41
N ILE A 240 -10.97 5.44 8.48
CA ILE A 240 -10.11 4.25 8.49
C ILE A 240 -11.00 3.04 8.68
N HIS A 241 -10.98 2.13 7.70
CA HIS A 241 -11.69 0.86 7.74
C HIS A 241 -10.70 -0.32 7.78
N ILE A 242 -10.74 -1.06 8.88
CA ILE A 242 -9.99 -2.30 9.08
C ILE A 242 -10.98 -3.44 8.91
N THR A 243 -11.03 -4.06 7.74
CA THR A 243 -12.05 -5.07 7.47
C THR A 243 -11.85 -6.34 8.30
N SER A 244 -12.90 -7.17 8.35
CA SER A 244 -12.86 -8.47 9.00
C SER A 244 -11.63 -9.30 8.60
N SER A 245 -10.93 -9.84 9.59
CA SER A 245 -9.67 -10.60 9.45
C SER A 245 -8.45 -9.83 8.91
N ALA A 246 -8.58 -8.54 8.59
CA ALA A 246 -7.43 -7.69 8.30
C ALA A 246 -6.66 -7.37 9.59
N THR A 247 -5.40 -6.93 9.45
CA THR A 247 -4.57 -6.46 10.55
C THR A 247 -3.95 -5.10 10.22
N PHE A 248 -4.23 -4.10 11.04
CA PHE A 248 -3.53 -2.82 10.99
C PHE A 248 -2.48 -2.75 12.09
N ASN A 249 -1.21 -2.96 11.74
CA ASN A 249 -0.11 -2.97 12.70
C ASN A 249 0.77 -1.73 12.54
N THR A 250 0.48 -0.69 13.31
CA THR A 250 1.18 0.60 13.21
C THR A 250 2.60 0.56 13.76
N GLY A 251 2.97 -0.47 14.53
CA GLY A 251 4.29 -0.59 15.14
C GLY A 251 4.65 0.58 16.06
N GLY A 252 3.64 1.25 16.65
CA GLY A 252 3.82 2.42 17.51
C GLY A 252 3.86 3.77 16.80
N ASN A 253 3.75 3.79 15.47
CA ASN A 253 3.63 5.04 14.72
C ASN A 253 2.26 5.70 14.98
N ALA A 254 2.23 7.03 14.90
CA ALA A 254 1.01 7.80 15.12
C ALA A 254 0.02 7.63 13.96
N VAL A 255 -1.27 7.62 14.30
CA VAL A 255 -2.39 7.62 13.36
C VAL A 255 -3.25 8.86 13.58
N THR A 256 -3.60 9.55 12.50
CA THR A 256 -4.53 10.68 12.50
C THR A 256 -5.77 10.31 11.70
N VAL A 257 -6.94 10.46 12.32
CA VAL A 257 -8.24 10.06 11.76
C VAL A 257 -9.10 11.31 11.62
N ASN A 258 -9.49 11.63 10.38
CA ASN A 258 -10.33 12.78 10.07
C ASN A 258 -11.80 12.43 9.79
N GLY A 259 -12.12 11.15 9.74
CA GLY A 259 -13.46 10.57 9.67
C GLY A 259 -13.61 9.47 10.72
N SER A 260 -14.56 8.57 10.51
CA SER A 260 -14.85 7.44 11.39
C SER A 260 -13.69 6.44 11.47
N TRP A 261 -13.59 5.78 12.62
CA TRP A 261 -12.76 4.61 12.83
C TRP A 261 -13.67 3.40 12.84
N ASP A 262 -13.59 2.59 11.78
CA ASP A 262 -14.37 1.38 11.59
C ASP A 262 -13.42 0.19 11.63
N ASN A 263 -13.46 -0.58 12.72
CA ASN A 263 -12.56 -1.70 12.92
C ASN A 263 -13.35 -2.98 13.07
N ASP A 264 -13.49 -3.75 11.99
CA ASP A 264 -14.01 -5.13 12.00
C ASP A 264 -12.89 -6.17 12.16
N GLY A 265 -11.63 -5.74 12.19
CA GLY A 265 -10.43 -6.55 12.11
C GLY A 265 -9.59 -6.51 13.38
N ALA A 266 -8.27 -6.53 13.22
CA ALA A 266 -7.33 -6.40 14.34
C ALA A 266 -6.50 -5.12 14.22
N TYR A 267 -6.58 -4.25 15.21
CA TYR A 267 -5.67 -3.13 15.36
C TYR A 267 -4.54 -3.46 16.35
N VAL A 268 -3.29 -3.37 15.90
CA VAL A 268 -2.09 -3.58 16.72
C VAL A 268 -1.38 -2.24 16.90
N HIS A 269 -1.72 -1.55 17.99
CA HIS A 269 -1.31 -0.17 18.26
C HIS A 269 0.19 0.02 18.48
N GLY A 270 0.91 -0.98 19.01
CA GLY A 270 2.36 -0.90 19.26
C GLY A 270 2.79 0.26 20.19
N ASN A 271 1.92 0.64 21.12
CA ASN A 271 2.03 1.81 22.00
C ASN A 271 1.94 3.18 21.30
N GLY A 272 1.35 3.22 20.10
CA GLY A 272 1.17 4.43 19.31
C GLY A 272 0.08 5.36 19.84
N LEU A 273 0.00 6.54 19.23
CA LEU A 273 -1.04 7.53 19.46
C LEU A 273 -2.04 7.52 18.30
N VAL A 274 -3.33 7.44 18.61
CA VAL A 274 -4.42 7.74 17.68
C VAL A 274 -4.98 9.12 18.00
N THR A 275 -5.08 9.97 16.99
CA THR A 275 -5.65 11.33 17.10
C THR A 275 -6.87 11.46 16.21
N PHE A 276 -8.03 11.67 16.81
CA PHE A 276 -9.29 11.97 16.13
C PHE A 276 -9.42 13.49 15.98
N ASN A 277 -9.32 14.00 14.75
CA ASN A 277 -9.20 15.44 14.48
C ASN A 277 -10.02 15.99 13.32
N ALA A 278 -11.12 15.33 12.96
CA ALA A 278 -12.13 15.94 12.10
C ALA A 278 -12.48 17.35 12.60
N SER A 279 -12.69 18.30 11.70
CA SER A 279 -13.06 19.68 12.08
C SER A 279 -14.58 19.89 12.13
N SER A 280 -15.35 18.99 11.52
CA SER A 280 -16.82 18.99 11.56
C SER A 280 -17.35 17.60 11.25
N GLY A 281 -18.68 17.44 11.36
CA GLY A 281 -19.37 16.18 11.11
C GLY A 281 -19.62 15.36 12.38
N THR A 282 -20.41 14.31 12.21
CA THR A 282 -20.64 13.27 13.20
C THR A 282 -20.02 12.01 12.66
N HIS A 283 -19.19 11.37 13.46
CA HIS A 283 -18.38 10.23 13.06
C HIS A 283 -18.39 9.19 14.17
N THR A 284 -18.07 7.95 13.84
CA THR A 284 -18.09 6.84 14.80
C THR A 284 -16.70 6.37 15.17
N ILE A 285 -16.58 5.82 16.37
CA ILE A 285 -15.44 5.03 16.81
C ILE A 285 -15.98 3.64 17.10
N ASP A 286 -15.81 2.70 16.17
CA ASP A 286 -16.01 1.28 16.43
C ASP A 286 -14.70 0.68 16.94
N ALA A 287 -14.64 0.45 18.24
CA ALA A 287 -13.47 -0.09 18.91
C ALA A 287 -13.52 -1.64 18.98
N ASP A 288 -13.91 -2.34 17.91
CA ASP A 288 -13.90 -3.82 17.90
C ASP A 288 -12.51 -4.39 17.70
N SER A 289 -11.81 -4.62 18.81
CA SER A 289 -10.56 -5.37 18.82
C SER A 289 -10.77 -6.77 19.38
N PRO A 290 -10.21 -7.83 18.75
CA PRO A 290 -10.23 -9.18 19.31
C PRO A 290 -9.37 -9.33 20.59
N SER A 291 -8.65 -8.28 21.00
CA SER A 291 -7.97 -8.16 22.29
C SER A 291 -8.59 -7.04 23.11
N ASP A 292 -8.65 -7.21 24.44
CA ASP A 292 -9.25 -6.28 25.41
C ASP A 292 -8.55 -4.88 25.49
N ASP A 293 -7.74 -4.48 24.50
CA ASP A 293 -6.97 -3.24 24.49
C ASP A 293 -7.09 -2.58 23.09
N ASP A 294 -8.08 -1.70 22.90
CA ASP A 294 -8.39 -1.12 21.59
C ASP A 294 -7.36 -0.07 21.17
N PHE A 295 -6.93 0.76 22.11
CA PHE A 295 -5.97 1.83 21.85
C PHE A 295 -4.91 1.88 22.95
N TYR A 296 -3.76 2.48 22.64
CA TYR A 296 -2.80 2.83 23.67
C TYR A 296 -2.97 4.28 24.13
N ASN A 297 -2.66 5.26 23.29
CA ASN A 297 -3.01 6.66 23.59
C ASN A 297 -4.06 7.15 22.60
N VAL A 298 -5.03 7.92 23.11
CA VAL A 298 -6.06 8.57 22.31
C VAL A 298 -6.06 10.07 22.57
N VAL A 299 -6.14 10.85 21.50
CA VAL A 299 -6.41 12.30 21.55
C VAL A 299 -7.68 12.61 20.77
N ILE A 300 -8.62 13.31 21.41
CA ILE A 300 -9.75 13.97 20.75
C ILE A 300 -9.45 15.46 20.63
N ASN A 301 -9.43 15.98 19.40
CA ASN A 301 -9.12 17.37 19.11
C ASN A 301 -9.62 17.83 17.74
N ASP A 302 -10.76 18.51 17.67
CA ASP A 302 -11.31 19.05 16.42
C ASP A 302 -10.72 20.40 15.97
N GLY A 303 -9.72 20.92 16.69
CA GLY A 303 -9.03 22.17 16.36
C GLY A 303 -9.90 23.44 16.47
N GLY A 304 -10.92 23.43 17.33
CA GLY A 304 -11.90 24.52 17.50
C GLY A 304 -13.09 24.38 16.56
N GLY A 305 -13.32 23.16 16.07
CA GLY A 305 -14.35 22.79 15.12
C GLY A 305 -15.71 22.53 15.77
N THR A 306 -16.48 21.66 15.12
CA THR A 306 -17.76 21.14 15.64
C THR A 306 -17.87 19.64 15.43
N ALA A 307 -16.75 18.91 15.44
CA ALA A 307 -16.78 17.48 15.22
C ALA A 307 -17.29 16.75 16.46
N HIS A 308 -18.07 15.70 16.22
CA HIS A 308 -18.63 14.83 17.23
C HIS A 308 -18.25 13.38 16.95
N TRP A 309 -17.78 12.68 17.98
CA TRP A 309 -17.37 11.27 17.93
C TRP A 309 -18.31 10.42 18.77
N ASP A 310 -19.03 9.51 18.12
CA ASP A 310 -19.90 8.54 18.75
C ASP A 310 -19.17 7.22 18.95
N LEU A 311 -19.00 6.78 20.21
CA LEU A 311 -18.55 5.42 20.47
C LEU A 311 -19.65 4.43 20.06
N THR A 312 -19.30 3.43 19.27
CA THR A 312 -20.24 2.41 18.77
C THR A 312 -19.81 1.01 19.16
N SER A 313 -20.77 0.09 19.11
CA SER A 313 -20.59 -1.37 19.24
C SER A 313 -20.18 -1.90 20.62
N GLN A 314 -19.23 -1.28 21.33
CA GLN A 314 -18.71 -1.78 22.61
C GLN A 314 -17.94 -0.74 23.46
N PRO A 315 -17.60 -1.08 24.72
CA PRO A 315 -16.66 -0.30 25.54
C PRO A 315 -15.34 -0.04 24.84
N MET A 316 -14.82 1.19 24.95
CA MET A 316 -13.47 1.53 24.51
C MET A 316 -12.45 1.24 25.61
N GLN A 317 -11.38 0.54 25.27
CA GLN A 317 -10.27 0.21 26.18
C GLN A 317 -8.98 0.93 25.75
N ILE A 318 -8.34 1.60 26.71
CA ILE A 318 -7.17 2.46 26.50
C ILE A 318 -6.08 2.12 27.54
N ASP A 319 -4.99 1.49 27.10
CA ASP A 319 -3.84 1.12 27.95
C ASP A 319 -3.06 2.33 28.50
N GLY A 320 -3.06 3.42 27.75
CA GLY A 320 -2.34 4.64 28.06
C GLY A 320 -3.30 5.74 28.44
N ASN A 321 -3.12 6.91 27.82
CA ASN A 321 -3.85 8.11 28.19
C ASN A 321 -4.99 8.40 27.21
N LEU A 322 -6.13 8.83 27.75
CA LEU A 322 -7.17 9.50 27.00
C LEU A 322 -7.04 11.01 27.22
N THR A 323 -6.75 11.77 26.17
CA THR A 323 -6.63 13.23 26.22
C THR A 323 -7.70 13.89 25.36
N ILE A 324 -8.45 14.83 25.94
CA ILE A 324 -9.46 15.62 25.23
C ILE A 324 -9.05 17.08 25.31
N THR A 325 -8.54 17.61 24.21
CA THR A 325 -8.14 19.03 24.11
C THR A 325 -9.17 19.90 23.41
N ASP A 326 -9.97 19.31 22.51
CA ASP A 326 -11.11 19.97 21.85
C ASP A 326 -12.09 18.94 21.27
N GLY A 327 -13.19 19.37 20.66
CA GLY A 327 -14.23 18.50 20.08
C GLY A 327 -15.09 17.79 21.13
N GLU A 328 -15.96 16.87 20.68
CA GLU A 328 -16.86 16.10 21.54
C GLU A 328 -16.69 14.61 21.29
N ILE A 329 -16.64 13.82 22.36
CA ILE A 329 -16.81 12.36 22.31
C ILE A 329 -17.98 11.97 23.21
N ASP A 330 -18.93 11.24 22.65
CA ASP A 330 -20.03 10.60 23.36
C ASP A 330 -19.76 9.11 23.51
N LEU A 331 -19.78 8.64 24.76
CA LEU A 331 -19.55 7.22 25.06
C LEU A 331 -20.80 6.36 24.81
N ASN A 332 -21.95 6.94 24.45
CA ASN A 332 -23.18 6.22 24.09
C ASN A 332 -23.61 5.15 25.11
N ASN A 333 -23.43 5.44 26.40
CA ASN A 333 -23.66 4.53 27.54
C ASN A 333 -22.73 3.30 27.61
N TYR A 334 -21.67 3.23 26.81
CA TYR A 334 -20.62 2.23 27.00
C TYR A 334 -19.67 2.66 28.12
N ASP A 335 -19.21 1.68 28.90
CA ASP A 335 -18.09 1.90 29.81
C ASP A 335 -16.83 2.22 28.97
N THR A 336 -15.93 3.06 29.48
CA THR A 336 -14.62 3.29 28.86
C THR A 336 -13.55 3.07 29.92
N TYR A 337 -12.60 2.20 29.60
CA TYR A 337 -11.54 1.82 30.51
C TYR A 337 -10.26 2.53 30.08
N VAL A 338 -9.70 3.35 30.97
CA VAL A 338 -8.43 4.06 30.75
C VAL A 338 -7.49 3.62 31.87
N GLU A 339 -6.42 2.90 31.53
CA GLU A 339 -5.43 2.45 32.52
C GLU A 339 -4.50 3.60 32.97
N GLY A 340 -4.19 4.52 32.05
CA GLY A 340 -3.41 5.73 32.32
C GLY A 340 -4.26 6.90 32.78
N ASP A 341 -3.85 8.11 32.37
CA ASP A 341 -4.51 9.35 32.75
C ASP A 341 -5.64 9.71 31.77
N LEU A 342 -6.80 10.05 32.33
CA LEU A 342 -7.83 10.81 31.62
C LEU A 342 -7.57 12.32 31.83
N SER A 343 -7.18 13.02 30.78
CA SER A 343 -6.93 14.46 30.79
C SER A 343 -7.89 15.21 29.87
N LYS A 344 -8.79 15.99 30.45
CA LYS A 344 -9.70 16.87 29.69
C LYS A 344 -9.35 18.34 29.93
N THR A 345 -8.66 18.96 28.97
CA THR A 345 -8.28 20.38 29.03
C THR A 345 -9.14 21.28 28.15
N GLY A 346 -9.94 20.70 27.25
CA GLY A 346 -10.96 21.38 26.44
C GLY A 346 -12.07 20.40 26.03
N GLY A 347 -12.80 20.71 24.95
CA GLY A 347 -13.83 19.85 24.38
C GLY A 347 -14.97 19.43 25.32
N ALA A 348 -15.62 18.32 25.01
CA ALA A 348 -16.67 17.66 25.78
C ALA A 348 -16.46 16.14 25.83
N LEU A 349 -16.78 15.55 26.98
CA LEU A 349 -16.88 14.11 27.19
C LEU A 349 -18.31 13.87 27.66
N VAL A 350 -19.13 13.27 26.82
CA VAL A 350 -20.54 13.00 27.12
C VAL A 350 -20.63 11.61 27.73
N LEU A 351 -21.13 11.58 28.96
CA LEU A 351 -21.47 10.37 29.68
C LEU A 351 -22.99 10.32 29.70
N ASP A 352 -23.60 9.58 28.78
CA ASP A 352 -25.04 9.39 28.85
C ASP A 352 -25.36 8.62 30.14
N GLN A 353 -26.11 9.27 31.04
CA GLN A 353 -26.52 8.68 32.31
C GLN A 353 -27.78 7.86 32.09
N VAL A 354 -27.78 6.63 32.61
CA VAL A 354 -28.94 5.75 32.75
C VAL A 354 -30.15 6.55 33.25
N SER A 355 -31.22 6.55 32.47
CA SER A 355 -32.52 7.12 32.85
C SER A 355 -32.90 6.73 34.29
N SER A 356 -33.11 7.71 35.16
CA SER A 356 -33.64 7.48 36.50
C SER A 356 -35.00 6.76 36.39
N GLN A 357 -35.09 5.52 36.88
CA GLN A 357 -36.38 4.84 37.10
C GLN A 357 -37.09 5.40 38.32
#